data_AF-A0A7W1HE48-F1
#
_entry.id   AF-A0A7W1HE48-F1
#
_cell.length_a   1.000
_cell.length_b   1.000
_cell.length_c   1.000
_cell.angle_alpha   90.00
_cell.angle_beta   90.00
_cell.angle_gamma   90.00
#
_symmetry.space_group_name_H-M   'P 1'
#
loop_
_entity.id
_entity.type
_entity.pdbx_description
1 polymer ?
#
loop_
_entity_poly.entity_id
_entity_poly.type
_entity_poly.pdbx_seq_one_letter_code
_entity_poly.pdbx_strand_id
1 'polypeptide(L)'
;MRSIVNMVARFKNRFDFRVVTFDHDGDGEPYTTVNINDWNEIEGTQVYYLSKDKIKISKLRQLIEEAQPDSIYLNSVFSVMSVFVLTLRKLKLIPPMGIILAPEGELSEGALKLKATKKKAFTKFAKSSGLYRDLIWKTTAEPEKKEAESFK
;
A
#
# COMPACT_ATOMS: atom_id res chain seq x y z
N MET A 1 -4.42 -4.54 9.84
CA MET A 1 -5.27 -3.32 9.71
C MET A 1 -5.22 -2.36 10.90
N ARG A 2 -5.22 -2.83 12.17
CA ARG A 2 -5.13 -1.95 13.37
C ARG A 2 -3.95 -0.97 13.36
N SER A 3 -2.82 -1.33 12.75
CA SER A 3 -1.62 -0.50 12.59
C SER A 3 -1.92 0.86 11.92
N ILE A 4 -2.63 0.85 10.77
CA ILE A 4 -2.99 2.06 10.03
C ILE A 4 -4.00 2.91 10.82
N VAL A 5 -5.05 2.28 11.35
CA VAL A 5 -6.08 2.98 12.14
C VAL A 5 -5.45 3.70 13.33
N ASN A 6 -4.58 3.03 14.07
CA ASN A 6 -3.88 3.62 15.21
C ASN A 6 -2.92 4.76 14.79
N MET A 7 -2.24 4.63 13.65
CA MET A 7 -1.36 5.67 13.12
C MET A 7 -2.15 6.94 12.77
N VAL A 8 -3.24 6.79 12.03
CA VAL A 8 -4.13 7.90 11.66
C VAL A 8 -4.70 8.54 12.92
N ALA A 9 -5.31 7.76 13.83
CA ALA A 9 -5.90 8.28 15.05
C ALA A 9 -4.90 9.08 15.91
N ARG A 10 -3.64 8.63 15.98
CA ARG A 10 -2.61 9.28 16.79
C ARG A 10 -2.02 10.54 16.14
N PHE A 11 -2.02 10.62 14.81
CA PHE A 11 -1.31 11.66 14.08
C PHE A 11 -2.19 12.55 13.19
N LYS A 12 -3.51 12.35 13.16
CA LYS A 12 -4.45 13.14 12.33
C LYS A 12 -4.45 14.64 12.60
N ASN A 13 -4.03 15.07 13.80
CA ASN A 13 -3.88 16.50 14.12
C ASN A 13 -2.54 17.10 13.64
N ARG A 14 -1.66 16.28 13.05
CA ARG A 14 -0.33 16.67 12.58
C ARG A 14 -0.13 16.49 11.08
N PHE A 15 -0.91 15.61 10.46
CA PHE A 15 -0.87 15.32 9.02
C PHE A 15 -2.29 15.17 8.50
N ASP A 16 -2.54 15.62 7.27
CA ASP A 16 -3.75 15.29 6.52
C ASP A 16 -3.59 13.88 5.96
N PHE A 17 -4.37 12.93 6.49
CA PHE A 17 -4.37 11.55 6.01
C PHE A 17 -5.48 11.36 4.98
N ARG A 18 -5.09 10.87 3.80
CA ARG A 18 -6.02 10.30 2.82
C ARG A 18 -5.74 8.82 2.65
N VAL A 19 -6.73 8.00 2.93
CA VAL A 19 -6.62 6.54 2.92
C VAL A 19 -7.34 5.98 1.71
N VAL A 20 -6.70 5.08 0.97
CA VAL A 20 -7.36 4.28 -0.07
C VAL A 20 -7.34 2.83 0.38
N THR A 21 -8.50 2.19 0.44
CA THR A 21 -8.66 0.80 0.88
C THR A 21 -9.70 0.09 0.01
N PHE A 22 -9.77 -1.23 0.09
CA PHE A 22 -10.91 -1.95 -0.48
C PHE A 22 -12.18 -1.71 0.33
N ASP A 23 -13.33 -1.87 -0.32
CA ASP A 23 -14.67 -1.76 0.25
C ASP A 23 -15.09 -2.93 1.16
N HIS A 24 -14.19 -3.85 1.51
CA HIS A 24 -14.47 -5.00 2.36
C HIS A 24 -13.19 -5.52 3.02
N ASP A 25 -13.36 -6.36 4.04
CA ASP A 25 -12.28 -7.11 4.68
C ASP A 25 -12.08 -8.49 4.06
N GLY A 26 -10.89 -8.74 3.52
CA GLY A 26 -10.48 -10.06 3.03
C GLY A 26 -11.37 -10.59 1.90
N ASP A 27 -12.10 -11.66 2.18
CA ASP A 27 -13.06 -12.29 1.26
C ASP A 27 -14.52 -12.02 1.68
N GLY A 28 -14.75 -11.04 2.54
CA GLY A 28 -16.08 -10.62 2.98
C GLY A 28 -16.83 -9.75 1.95
N GLU A 29 -18.07 -9.43 2.29
CA GLU A 29 -18.95 -8.59 1.49
C GLU A 29 -18.61 -7.09 1.62
N PRO A 30 -18.90 -6.28 0.59
CA PRO A 30 -18.76 -4.83 0.65
C PRO A 30 -19.48 -4.20 1.84
N TYR A 31 -18.86 -3.19 2.44
CA TYR A 31 -19.47 -2.39 3.50
C TYR A 31 -20.70 -1.64 2.97
N THR A 32 -21.80 -1.72 3.71
CA THR A 32 -23.07 -1.07 3.35
C THR A 32 -23.22 0.35 3.90
N THR A 33 -22.30 0.77 4.79
CA THR A 33 -22.36 2.05 5.51
C THR A 33 -21.46 3.13 4.93
N VAL A 34 -20.88 2.91 3.75
CA VAL A 34 -19.93 3.82 3.09
C VAL A 34 -20.27 3.96 1.62
N ASN A 35 -19.88 5.09 1.03
CA ASN A 35 -19.95 5.31 -0.41
C ASN A 35 -18.82 4.52 -1.09
N ILE A 36 -19.19 3.53 -1.87
CA ILE A 36 -18.24 2.71 -2.63
C ILE A 36 -17.79 3.47 -3.89
N ASN A 37 -16.51 3.39 -4.19
CA ASN A 37 -15.82 4.13 -5.24
C ASN A 37 -15.92 5.65 -5.07
N ASP A 38 -15.97 6.11 -3.82
CA ASP A 38 -15.96 7.53 -3.49
C ASP A 38 -15.19 7.81 -2.19
N TRP A 39 -14.87 9.08 -1.97
CA TRP A 39 -14.32 9.56 -0.71
C TRP A 39 -15.41 9.62 0.36
N ASN A 40 -15.04 9.18 1.56
CA ASN A 40 -15.88 9.20 2.74
C ASN A 40 -15.12 9.93 3.85
N GLU A 41 -15.83 10.73 4.65
CA GLU A 41 -15.24 11.32 5.84
C GLU A 41 -15.49 10.41 7.05
N ILE A 42 -14.42 9.82 7.58
CA ILE A 42 -14.46 8.92 8.74
C ILE A 42 -13.60 9.52 9.85
N GLU A 43 -14.24 9.93 10.95
CA GLU A 43 -13.58 10.54 12.12
C GLU A 43 -12.61 11.69 11.79
N GLY A 44 -12.96 12.50 10.78
CA GLY A 44 -12.14 13.62 10.28
C GLY A 44 -10.98 13.20 9.37
N THR A 45 -11.02 11.98 8.80
CA THR A 45 -10.05 11.47 7.83
C THR A 45 -10.77 11.11 6.53
N GLN A 46 -10.19 11.47 5.39
CA GLN A 46 -10.74 11.10 4.08
C GLN A 46 -10.34 9.65 3.74
N VAL A 47 -11.34 8.80 3.49
CA VAL A 47 -11.16 7.38 3.18
C VAL A 47 -11.90 7.04 1.89
N TYR A 48 -11.15 6.61 0.88
CA TYR A 48 -11.69 6.12 -0.38
C TYR A 48 -11.86 4.60 -0.32
N TYR A 49 -13.09 4.12 -0.44
CA TYR A 49 -13.40 2.69 -0.48
C TYR A 49 -13.51 2.23 -1.94
N LEU A 50 -12.48 1.52 -2.42
CA LEU A 50 -12.38 1.03 -3.80
C LEU A 50 -12.99 -0.36 -3.91
N SER A 51 -13.89 -0.57 -4.88
CA SER A 51 -14.37 -1.92 -5.16
C SER A 51 -13.33 -2.76 -5.92
N LYS A 52 -13.30 -4.08 -5.64
CA LYS A 52 -12.33 -5.03 -6.21
C LYS A 52 -12.28 -5.01 -7.75
N ASP A 53 -13.41 -4.80 -8.42
CA ASP A 53 -13.53 -4.73 -9.89
C ASP A 53 -13.00 -3.42 -10.50
N LYS A 54 -12.87 -2.37 -9.69
CA LYS A 54 -12.41 -1.04 -10.14
C LYS A 54 -10.93 -0.80 -9.92
N ILE A 55 -10.20 -1.74 -9.30
CA ILE A 55 -8.76 -1.60 -9.13
C ILE A 55 -8.03 -1.60 -10.48
N LYS A 56 -7.52 -0.43 -10.86
CA LYS A 56 -6.77 -0.20 -12.08
C LYS A 56 -5.61 0.75 -11.79
N ILE A 57 -4.51 0.57 -12.51
CA ILE A 57 -3.35 1.47 -12.39
C ILE A 57 -3.72 2.94 -12.70
N SER A 58 -4.61 3.16 -13.68
CA SER A 58 -5.14 4.49 -14.01
C SER A 58 -5.98 5.09 -12.88
N LYS A 59 -6.76 4.26 -12.18
CA LYS A 59 -7.56 4.73 -11.04
C LYS A 59 -6.68 5.15 -9.87
N LEU A 60 -5.64 4.39 -9.55
CA LEU A 60 -4.70 4.80 -8.51
C LEU A 60 -3.91 6.04 -8.89
N ARG A 61 -3.54 6.20 -10.17
CA ARG A 61 -2.95 7.44 -10.67
C ARG A 61 -3.89 8.63 -10.45
N GLN A 62 -5.14 8.52 -10.86
CA GLN A 62 -6.15 9.55 -10.65
C GLN A 62 -6.26 9.92 -9.17
N LEU A 63 -6.36 8.93 -8.27
CA LEU A 63 -6.47 9.16 -6.84
C LEU A 63 -5.22 9.86 -6.26
N ILE A 64 -4.03 9.54 -6.76
CA ILE A 64 -2.79 10.24 -6.35
C ILE A 64 -2.79 11.68 -6.85
N GLU A 65 -3.20 11.92 -8.10
CA GLU A 65 -3.29 13.26 -8.68
C GLU A 65 -4.35 14.13 -7.96
N GLU A 66 -5.45 13.53 -7.53
CA GLU A 66 -6.53 14.18 -6.78
C GLU A 66 -6.16 14.44 -5.31
N ALA A 67 -5.46 13.50 -4.67
CA ALA A 67 -5.01 13.63 -3.29
C ALA A 67 -3.80 14.56 -3.12
N GLN A 68 -2.99 14.73 -4.17
CA GLN A 68 -1.75 15.51 -4.18
C GLN A 68 -0.86 15.27 -2.93
N PRO A 69 -0.52 14.01 -2.60
CA PRO A 69 0.18 13.71 -1.36
C PRO A 69 1.66 14.13 -1.43
N ASP A 70 2.19 14.64 -0.30
CA ASP A 70 3.64 14.85 -0.13
C ASP A 70 4.42 13.53 -0.01
N SER A 71 3.75 12.46 0.42
CA SER A 71 4.33 11.12 0.58
C SER A 71 3.25 10.04 0.57
N ILE A 72 3.60 8.82 0.14
CA ILE A 72 2.68 7.68 0.10
C ILE A 72 3.15 6.59 1.07
N TYR A 73 2.21 6.09 1.88
CA TYR A 73 2.41 4.92 2.72
C TYR A 73 1.74 3.69 2.11
N LEU A 74 2.49 2.61 1.90
CA LEU A 74 2.02 1.34 1.37
C LEU A 74 2.08 0.26 2.46
N ASN A 75 0.93 -0.33 2.80
CA ASN A 75 0.80 -1.28 3.92
C ASN A 75 0.96 -2.75 3.55
N SER A 76 1.65 -3.04 2.44
CA SER A 76 1.88 -4.40 1.95
C SER A 76 2.93 -4.37 0.85
N VAL A 77 3.80 -5.38 0.80
CA VAL A 77 4.77 -5.55 -0.30
C VAL A 77 4.09 -6.16 -1.52
N PHE A 78 3.16 -7.09 -1.31
CA PHE A 78 2.57 -7.89 -2.40
C PHE A 78 1.19 -7.43 -2.87
N SER A 79 0.58 -6.43 -2.24
CA SER A 79 -0.74 -5.95 -2.65
C SER A 79 -0.74 -5.37 -4.07
N VAL A 80 -1.84 -5.56 -4.79
CA VAL A 80 -2.01 -4.99 -6.14
C VAL A 80 -1.90 -3.48 -6.12
N MET A 81 -2.41 -2.82 -5.08
CA MET A 81 -2.30 -1.37 -4.90
C MET A 81 -0.83 -0.94 -4.80
N SER A 82 -0.05 -1.59 -3.93
CA SER A 82 1.39 -1.32 -3.80
C SER A 82 2.11 -1.49 -5.13
N VAL A 83 1.90 -2.61 -5.82
CA VAL A 83 2.55 -2.88 -7.10
C VAL A 83 2.22 -1.82 -8.14
N PHE A 84 0.96 -1.39 -8.23
CA PHE A 84 0.54 -0.35 -9.17
C PHE A 84 1.14 1.02 -8.82
N VAL A 85 1.12 1.44 -7.55
CA VAL A 85 1.74 2.70 -7.12
C VAL A 85 3.24 2.71 -7.41
N LEU A 86 3.94 1.63 -7.06
CA LEU A 86 5.37 1.50 -7.32
C LEU A 86 5.68 1.48 -8.83
N THR A 87 4.80 0.89 -9.64
CA THR A 87 4.92 0.88 -11.10
C THR A 87 4.74 2.29 -11.67
N LEU A 88 3.74 3.04 -11.19
CA LEU A 88 3.54 4.45 -11.56
C LEU A 88 4.77 5.31 -11.22
N ARG A 89 5.34 5.14 -10.01
CA ARG A 89 6.58 5.83 -9.61
C ARG A 89 7.71 5.52 -10.58
N LYS A 90 7.95 4.22 -10.83
CA LYS A 90 9.05 3.75 -11.66
C LYS A 90 8.96 4.26 -13.10
N LEU A 91 7.75 4.31 -13.65
CA LEU A 91 7.47 4.84 -14.98
C LEU A 91 7.42 6.38 -15.00
N LYS A 92 7.64 7.06 -13.87
CA LYS A 92 7.56 8.52 -13.72
C LYS A 92 6.22 9.10 -14.15
N LEU A 93 5.14 8.33 -13.94
CA LEU A 93 3.76 8.71 -14.26
C LEU A 93 3.05 9.43 -13.10
N ILE A 94 3.73 9.58 -11.97
CA ILE A 94 3.34 10.39 -10.82
C ILE A 94 4.54 11.26 -10.40
N PRO A 95 4.32 12.40 -9.71
CA PRO A 95 5.41 13.24 -9.22
C PRO A 95 6.40 12.47 -8.33
N PRO A 96 7.68 12.89 -8.29
CA PRO A 96 8.63 12.32 -7.35
C PRO A 96 8.22 12.67 -5.91
N MET A 97 8.11 11.66 -5.06
CA MET A 97 7.71 11.81 -3.65
C MET A 97 8.25 10.64 -2.82
N GLY A 98 8.30 10.84 -1.50
CA GLY A 98 8.68 9.77 -0.57
C GLY A 98 7.65 8.66 -0.56
N ILE A 99 8.11 7.40 -0.70
CA ILE A 99 7.25 6.23 -0.53
C ILE A 99 7.75 5.39 0.63
N ILE A 100 6.88 5.21 1.62
CA ILE A 100 7.09 4.36 2.79
C ILE A 100 6.43 3.03 2.50
N LEU A 101 7.19 1.93 2.55
CA LEU A 101 6.69 0.58 2.34
C LEU A 101 6.82 -0.22 3.65
N ALA A 102 5.68 -0.69 4.15
CA ALA A 102 5.59 -1.50 5.36
C ALA A 102 5.26 -2.95 4.99
N PRO A 103 6.16 -3.92 5.25
CA PRO A 103 5.90 -5.32 4.92
C PRO A 103 4.91 -6.01 5.85
N GLU A 104 4.82 -5.58 7.12
CA GLU A 104 3.92 -6.15 8.13
C GLU A 104 4.00 -7.70 8.24
N GLY A 105 5.21 -8.26 8.20
CA GLY A 105 5.47 -9.70 8.31
C GLY A 105 5.35 -10.51 7.01
N GLU A 106 5.00 -9.86 5.89
CA GLU A 106 4.85 -10.53 4.59
C GLU A 106 6.13 -11.16 4.04
N LEU A 107 7.30 -10.71 4.52
CA LEU A 107 8.62 -11.18 4.11
C LEU A 107 9.15 -12.35 4.94
N SER A 108 8.46 -12.71 6.02
CA SER A 108 8.84 -13.84 6.85
C SER A 108 8.85 -15.14 6.04
N GLU A 109 9.72 -16.08 6.42
CA GLU A 109 9.86 -17.35 5.71
C GLU A 109 8.52 -18.11 5.63
N GLY A 110 7.74 -18.10 6.72
CA GLY A 110 6.39 -18.67 6.76
C GLY A 110 5.42 -18.00 5.79
N ALA A 111 5.41 -16.66 5.74
CA ALA A 111 4.55 -15.91 4.82
C ALA A 111 4.96 -16.09 3.35
N LEU A 112 6.26 -16.20 3.06
CA LEU A 112 6.76 -16.48 1.71
C LEU A 112 6.47 -17.90 1.24
N LYS A 113 6.28 -18.86 2.15
CA LYS A 113 5.84 -20.23 1.80
C LYS A 113 4.38 -20.27 1.30
N LEU A 114 3.54 -19.34 1.75
CA LEU A 114 2.17 -19.20 1.24
C LEU A 114 2.18 -18.66 -0.20
N LYS A 115 1.66 -19.46 -1.15
CA LYS A 115 1.74 -19.18 -2.60
C LYS A 115 3.21 -18.99 -3.05
N ALA A 116 4.11 -19.82 -2.52
CA ALA A 116 5.56 -19.70 -2.68
C ALA A 116 6.03 -19.49 -4.11
N THR A 117 5.54 -20.28 -5.07
CA THR A 117 5.94 -20.18 -6.47
C THR A 117 5.62 -18.79 -7.04
N LYS A 118 4.40 -18.30 -6.80
CA LYS A 118 3.95 -16.97 -7.26
C LYS A 118 4.75 -15.86 -6.59
N LYS A 119 4.94 -15.92 -5.26
CA LYS A 119 5.71 -14.92 -4.52
C LYS A 119 7.17 -14.89 -4.93
N LYS A 120 7.81 -16.04 -5.13
CA LYS A 120 9.21 -16.13 -5.59
C LYS A 120 9.38 -15.57 -6.99
N ALA A 121 8.53 -15.96 -7.95
CA ALA A 121 8.59 -15.45 -9.31
C ALA A 121 8.37 -13.93 -9.35
N PHE A 122 7.33 -13.44 -8.68
CA PHE A 122 7.03 -12.01 -8.57
C PHE A 122 8.19 -11.25 -7.92
N THR A 123 8.71 -11.75 -6.79
CA THR A 123 9.82 -11.12 -6.08
C THR A 123 11.06 -11.00 -6.96
N LYS A 124 11.43 -12.08 -7.67
CA LYS A 124 12.59 -12.08 -8.57
C LYS A 124 12.44 -11.01 -9.66
N PHE A 125 11.28 -10.94 -10.29
CA PHE A 125 10.98 -9.93 -11.31
C PHE A 125 10.97 -8.50 -10.74
N ALA A 126 10.31 -8.29 -9.61
CA ALA A 126 10.20 -6.98 -9.00
C ALA A 126 11.58 -6.43 -8.58
N LYS A 127 12.44 -7.28 -8.00
CA LYS A 127 13.83 -6.95 -7.67
C LYS A 127 14.66 -6.64 -8.92
N SER A 128 14.66 -7.52 -9.93
CA SER A 128 15.47 -7.29 -11.15
C SER A 128 15.04 -6.04 -11.91
N SER A 129 13.75 -5.71 -11.85
CA SER A 129 13.22 -4.50 -12.45
C SER A 129 13.56 -3.24 -11.63
N GLY A 130 13.96 -3.37 -10.36
CA GLY A 130 14.20 -2.25 -9.46
C GLY A 130 12.93 -1.58 -8.93
N LEU A 131 11.81 -2.29 -8.87
CA LEU A 131 10.51 -1.76 -8.42
C LEU A 131 10.55 -1.22 -6.99
N TYR A 132 11.39 -1.84 -6.14
CA TYR A 132 11.51 -1.52 -4.72
C TYR A 132 12.73 -0.64 -4.38
N ARG A 133 13.41 -0.08 -5.39
CA ARG A 133 14.51 0.87 -5.17
C ARG A 133 13.99 2.21 -4.66
N ASP A 134 14.82 2.88 -3.87
CA ASP A 134 14.60 4.23 -3.33
C ASP A 134 13.32 4.34 -2.49
N LEU A 135 13.08 3.32 -1.65
CA LEU A 135 11.96 3.25 -0.72
C LEU A 135 12.42 3.43 0.73
N ILE A 136 11.57 4.08 1.53
CA ILE A 136 11.68 4.07 2.99
C ILE A 136 11.00 2.80 3.48
N TRP A 137 11.79 1.83 3.95
CA TRP A 137 11.24 0.58 4.49
C TRP A 137 10.90 0.77 5.97
N LYS A 138 9.62 0.57 6.32
CA LYS A 138 9.16 0.57 7.70
C LYS A 138 9.05 -0.89 8.18
N THR A 139 9.93 -1.27 9.10
CA THR A 139 9.94 -2.59 9.72
C THR A 139 9.70 -2.47 11.22
N THR A 140 9.14 -3.52 11.82
CA THR A 140 8.75 -3.58 13.23
C THR A 140 9.81 -4.25 14.11
N ALA A 141 10.70 -5.05 13.52
CA ALA A 141 11.76 -5.75 14.23
C ALA A 141 13.02 -5.93 13.36
N GLU A 142 14.17 -6.20 14.00
CA GLU A 142 15.44 -6.44 13.32
C GLU A 142 15.43 -7.61 12.34
N PRO A 143 14.78 -8.76 12.59
CA PRO A 143 14.67 -9.83 11.60
C PRO A 143 13.96 -9.36 10.31
N GLU A 144 12.84 -8.64 10.46
CA GLU A 144 12.08 -8.10 9.32
C GLU A 144 12.89 -7.06 8.54
N LYS A 145 13.73 -6.27 9.24
CA LYS A 145 14.67 -5.34 8.61
C LYS A 145 15.66 -6.04 7.69
N LYS A 146 16.28 -7.12 8.16
CA LYS A 146 17.21 -7.93 7.33
C LYS A 146 16.49 -8.53 6.11
N GLU A 147 15.25 -9.00 6.31
CA GLU A 147 14.42 -9.50 5.22
C GLU A 147 14.15 -8.40 4.18
N ALA A 148 13.75 -7.20 4.60
CA ALA A 148 13.51 -6.04 3.74
C ALA A 148 14.78 -5.55 3.02
N GLU A 149 15.94 -5.56 3.69
CA GLU A 149 17.23 -5.21 3.08
C GLU A 149 17.60 -6.14 1.93
N SER A 150 17.26 -7.44 2.03
CA SER A 150 17.46 -8.37 0.92
C SER A 150 16.62 -8.03 -0.32
N PHE A 151 15.58 -7.19 -0.18
CA PHE A 151 14.68 -6.75 -1.26
C PHE A 151 15.06 -5.44 -1.94
N LYS A 152 16.03 -4.70 -1.39
CA LYS A 152 16.64 -3.53 -2.04
C LYS A 152 17.49 -3.97 -3.24
#